data_AF-A0A7V9HKZ4-F1
#
_entry.id   AF-A0A7V9HKZ4-F1
#
_cell.length_a   1.000
_cell.length_b   1.000
_cell.length_c   1.000
_cell.angle_alpha   90.00
_cell.angle_beta   90.00
_cell.angle_gamma   90.00
#
_symmetry.space_group_name_H-M   'P 1'
#
loop_
_entity.id
_entity.type
_entity.pdbx_description
1 polymer ?
#
loop_
_entity_poly.entity_id
_entity_poly.type
_entity_poly.pdbx_seq_one_letter_code
_entity_poly.pdbx_strand_id
1 'polypeptide(L)'
;MSRLLATGIVTSTPRAQSRCYALDQTALRDAATVSSPATTGQDQGDTAGTPDAAARLRAKVLRDFFDGERLKQIPAQRKKRVVVLEHLLTRFQPDVEYDERAVNDLLRPAHDDVATLRRELVDYGYMDRQRGIYRVAAALPPRGPTVAQEVRGDEAEWLEHLIAGATKRAFER
;
A
#
# COMPACT_ATOMS: atom_id res chain seq x y z
N MET A 1 5.49 28.97 40.27
CA MET A 1 6.64 29.09 39.35
C MET A 1 6.99 27.72 38.82
N SER A 2 7.09 27.64 37.50
CA SER A 2 7.24 26.49 36.62
C SER A 2 8.61 25.79 36.69
N ARG A 3 8.66 24.51 36.30
CA ARG A 3 9.50 23.93 35.21
C ARG A 3 9.98 22.51 35.56
N LEU A 4 9.57 21.53 34.74
CA LEU A 4 10.32 20.34 34.26
C LEU A 4 9.40 19.23 33.71
N LEU A 5 8.25 19.58 33.10
CA LEU A 5 7.40 18.68 32.30
C LEU A 5 7.52 19.00 30.79
N ALA A 6 8.74 19.29 30.31
CA ALA A 6 8.99 19.80 28.96
C ALA A 6 10.14 19.10 28.22
N THR A 7 10.40 17.83 28.49
CA THR A 7 11.35 17.04 27.69
C THR A 7 10.74 15.67 27.45
N GLY A 8 10.14 15.48 26.29
CA GLY A 8 9.54 14.22 25.85
C GLY A 8 10.59 13.12 25.73
N ILE A 9 10.85 12.43 26.84
CA ILE A 9 11.79 11.31 26.88
C ILE A 9 11.16 10.28 27.82
N VAL A 10 10.66 9.20 27.23
CA VAL A 10 10.16 7.95 27.86
C VAL A 10 8.64 7.86 28.08
N THR A 11 7.98 7.16 27.16
CA THR A 11 6.96 6.18 27.53
C THR A 11 7.49 4.80 27.17
N SER A 12 7.84 4.04 28.21
CA SER A 12 8.16 2.62 28.13
C SER A 12 6.88 1.81 28.07
N THR A 13 6.80 0.86 27.13
CA THR A 13 5.88 -0.27 27.23
C THR A 13 6.69 -1.56 27.06
N PRO A 14 6.50 -2.57 27.91
CA PRO A 14 7.32 -3.77 27.93
C PRO A 14 7.16 -4.59 26.63
N ARG A 15 8.29 -4.83 25.98
CA ARG A 15 8.46 -5.60 24.75
C ARG A 15 8.34 -7.10 25.05
N ALA A 16 7.20 -7.70 24.77
CA ALA A 16 7.05 -9.15 24.82
C ALA A 16 7.76 -9.79 23.61
N GLN A 17 8.93 -10.36 23.91
CA GLN A 17 9.52 -11.58 23.35
C GLN A 17 9.08 -11.98 21.93
N SER A 18 9.81 -11.51 20.92
CA SER A 18 9.84 -12.17 19.62
C SER A 18 11.26 -12.67 19.39
N ARG A 19 11.43 -14.00 19.43
CA ARG A 19 12.67 -14.66 19.02
C ARG A 19 12.89 -14.37 17.53
N CYS A 20 13.90 -13.59 17.22
CA CYS A 20 14.36 -13.40 15.85
C CYS A 20 15.14 -14.64 15.43
N TYR A 21 14.65 -15.35 14.41
CA TYR A 21 15.46 -16.31 13.66
C TYR A 21 15.89 -15.60 12.37
N ALA A 22 17.18 -15.30 12.26
CA ALA A 22 17.79 -14.88 11.01
C ALA A 22 18.34 -16.15 10.34
N LEU A 23 17.82 -16.49 9.16
CA LEU A 23 18.39 -17.57 8.36
C LEU A 23 19.52 -16.99 7.52
N ASP A 24 20.73 -17.49 7.76
CA ASP A 24 21.93 -17.18 6.99
C ASP A 24 21.79 -17.80 5.59
N GLN A 25 21.59 -16.95 4.58
CA GLN A 25 21.23 -17.37 3.20
C GLN A 25 22.37 -18.06 2.44
N THR A 26 23.59 -18.05 3.00
CA THR A 26 24.77 -18.65 2.39
C THR A 26 24.79 -20.18 2.50
N ALA A 27 24.15 -20.75 3.54
CA ALA A 27 24.11 -22.20 3.74
C ALA A 27 23.08 -22.94 2.86
N LEU A 28 22.06 -22.24 2.35
CA LEU A 28 20.98 -22.88 1.58
C LEU A 28 21.35 -23.16 0.11
N ARG A 29 22.46 -22.60 -0.39
CA ARG A 29 22.85 -22.70 -1.80
C ARG A 29 23.50 -24.05 -2.16
N ASP A 30 23.99 -24.81 -1.17
CA ASP A 30 24.70 -26.08 -1.40
C ASP A 30 23.78 -27.31 -1.57
N ALA A 31 22.50 -27.20 -1.17
CA ALA A 31 21.60 -28.36 -1.11
C ALA A 31 20.66 -28.54 -2.33
N ALA A 32 20.65 -27.61 -3.29
CA ALA A 32 19.69 -27.62 -4.40
C ALA A 32 20.30 -28.11 -5.73
N THR A 33 21.02 -29.23 -5.70
CA THR A 33 21.48 -29.92 -6.91
C THR A 33 20.68 -31.20 -7.12
N VAL A 34 19.38 -31.09 -7.41
CA VAL A 34 18.67 -32.08 -8.25
C VAL A 34 17.33 -31.53 -8.74
N SER A 35 17.33 -31.23 -10.04
CA SER A 35 16.26 -31.48 -11.01
C SER A 35 14.90 -30.77 -10.86
N SER A 36 14.79 -29.69 -11.64
CA SER A 36 13.64 -29.23 -12.46
C SER A 36 13.04 -30.37 -13.35
N PRO A 37 12.04 -30.16 -14.27
CA PRO A 37 11.38 -28.91 -14.71
C PRO A 37 9.85 -28.98 -15.07
N ALA A 38 9.24 -27.81 -15.31
CA ALA A 38 8.31 -27.47 -16.43
C ALA A 38 7.34 -26.33 -16.01
N THR A 39 7.67 -25.06 -16.32
CA THR A 39 7.12 -24.27 -17.46
C THR A 39 5.69 -23.76 -17.17
N THR A 40 5.44 -22.49 -16.82
CA THR A 40 5.68 -21.28 -17.62
C THR A 40 5.51 -20.03 -16.75
N GLY A 41 6.43 -19.07 -16.88
CA GLY A 41 6.21 -17.67 -16.47
C GLY A 41 6.98 -17.16 -15.26
N GLN A 42 8.17 -17.71 -14.97
CA GLN A 42 9.20 -16.97 -14.23
C GLN A 42 9.97 -16.09 -15.22
N ASP A 43 9.97 -14.79 -14.97
CA ASP A 43 11.10 -13.92 -15.31
C ASP A 43 11.59 -13.33 -13.99
N GLN A 44 12.62 -13.96 -13.43
CA GLN A 44 13.45 -13.41 -12.38
C GLN A 44 14.48 -12.51 -13.06
N GLY A 45 14.43 -11.23 -12.76
CA GLY A 45 15.43 -10.26 -13.18
C GLY A 45 15.58 -9.22 -12.07
N ASP A 46 16.46 -9.52 -11.13
CA ASP A 46 17.02 -8.57 -10.18
C ASP A 46 17.65 -7.43 -10.98
N THR A 47 17.01 -6.27 -10.99
CA THR A 47 17.64 -5.00 -11.36
C THR A 47 16.96 -3.94 -10.51
N ALA A 48 17.76 -3.28 -9.68
CA ALA A 48 17.39 -2.08 -8.95
C ALA A 48 16.48 -1.20 -9.82
N GLY A 49 15.30 -0.90 -9.25
CA GLY A 49 14.16 -0.33 -9.93
C GLY A 49 14.51 0.91 -10.75
N THR A 50 14.48 0.75 -12.06
CA THR A 50 14.29 1.91 -12.94
C THR A 50 12.83 2.33 -12.80
N PRO A 51 12.49 3.62 -12.62
CA PRO A 51 11.11 4.10 -12.49
C PRO A 51 10.18 3.61 -13.63
N ASP A 52 10.77 3.35 -14.80
CA ASP A 52 10.09 2.82 -15.97
C ASP A 52 9.57 1.38 -15.77
N ALA A 53 10.30 0.49 -15.10
CA ALA A 53 9.85 -0.89 -14.85
C ALA A 53 8.62 -0.94 -13.92
N ALA A 54 8.62 -0.11 -12.87
CA ALA A 54 7.48 0.02 -11.96
C ALA A 54 6.24 0.61 -12.67
N ALA A 55 6.44 1.61 -13.53
CA ALA A 55 5.37 2.19 -14.33
C ALA A 55 4.75 1.18 -15.30
N ARG A 56 5.57 0.37 -15.99
CA ARG A 56 5.10 -0.71 -16.88
C ARG A 56 4.33 -1.79 -16.12
N LEU A 57 4.80 -2.19 -14.93
CA LEU A 57 4.08 -3.14 -14.08
C LEU A 57 2.72 -2.57 -13.68
N ARG A 58 2.66 -1.31 -13.24
CA ARG A 58 1.42 -0.62 -12.90
C ARG A 58 0.45 -0.61 -14.08
N ALA A 59 0.91 -0.17 -15.26
CA ALA A 59 0.08 -0.13 -16.46
C ALA A 59 -0.45 -1.52 -16.83
N LYS A 60 0.37 -2.57 -16.70
CA LYS A 60 -0.04 -3.96 -16.94
C LYS A 60 -1.13 -4.40 -15.95
N VAL A 61 -0.92 -4.18 -14.64
CA VAL A 61 -1.90 -4.54 -13.61
C VAL A 61 -3.22 -3.81 -13.84
N LEU A 62 -3.20 -2.51 -14.12
CA LEU A 62 -4.42 -1.76 -14.38
C LEU A 62 -5.18 -2.28 -15.61
N ARG A 63 -4.48 -2.60 -16.71
CA ARG A 63 -5.12 -3.22 -17.88
C ARG A 63 -5.71 -4.59 -17.61
N ASP A 64 -5.02 -5.42 -16.82
CA ASP A 64 -5.45 -6.79 -16.55
C ASP A 64 -6.66 -6.83 -15.60
N PHE A 65 -6.70 -5.94 -14.62
CA PHE A 65 -7.70 -5.97 -13.53
C PHE A 65 -8.85 -4.97 -13.70
N PHE A 66 -8.68 -3.88 -14.46
CA PHE A 66 -9.77 -2.93 -14.71
C PHE A 66 -10.37 -3.11 -16.10
N ASP A 67 -11.68 -2.86 -16.18
CA ASP A 67 -12.45 -2.64 -17.39
C ASP A 67 -13.04 -1.23 -17.34
N GLY A 68 -12.36 -0.26 -17.95
CA GLY A 68 -12.66 1.15 -17.74
C GLY A 68 -12.53 1.52 -16.26
N GLU A 69 -13.65 1.91 -15.62
CA GLU A 69 -13.68 2.27 -14.20
C GLU A 69 -13.96 1.09 -13.25
N ARG A 70 -14.35 -0.07 -13.79
CA ARG A 70 -14.77 -1.23 -12.99
C ARG A 70 -13.62 -2.22 -12.79
N LEU A 71 -13.36 -2.57 -11.53
CA LEU A 71 -12.44 -3.62 -11.15
C LEU A 71 -13.12 -4.97 -11.43
N LYS A 72 -12.49 -5.82 -12.24
CA LYS A 72 -13.01 -7.16 -12.59
C LYS A 72 -12.94 -8.11 -11.41
N GLN A 73 -11.84 -8.04 -10.65
CA GLN A 73 -11.59 -8.87 -9.47
C GLN A 73 -10.53 -8.24 -8.58
N ILE A 74 -10.57 -8.54 -7.28
CA ILE A 74 -9.53 -8.12 -6.33
C ILE A 74 -8.30 -9.05 -6.50
N PRO A 75 -7.10 -8.52 -6.79
CA PRO A 75 -5.92 -9.37 -6.93
C PRO A 75 -5.59 -10.16 -5.66
N ALA A 76 -5.31 -11.45 -5.81
CA ALA A 76 -4.79 -12.30 -4.73
C ALA A 76 -3.33 -11.97 -4.38
N GLN A 77 -2.54 -11.53 -5.36
CA GLN A 77 -1.16 -11.12 -5.15
C GLN A 77 -1.10 -9.72 -4.53
N ARG A 78 -0.48 -9.62 -3.36
CA ARG A 78 -0.39 -8.38 -2.59
C ARG A 78 0.26 -7.22 -3.34
N LYS A 79 1.35 -7.47 -4.08
CA LYS A 79 1.98 -6.47 -4.97
C LYS A 79 1.02 -5.84 -5.97
N LYS A 80 0.17 -6.65 -6.60
CA LYS A 80 -0.83 -6.17 -7.56
C LYS A 80 -1.99 -5.47 -6.87
N ARG A 81 -2.34 -5.93 -5.66
CA ARG A 81 -3.37 -5.32 -4.83
C ARG A 81 -2.99 -3.89 -4.45
N VAL A 82 -1.75 -3.66 -4.02
CA VAL A 82 -1.21 -2.32 -3.75
C VAL A 82 -1.46 -1.38 -4.93
N VAL A 83 -1.11 -1.79 -6.16
CA VAL A 83 -1.36 -0.99 -7.37
C VAL A 83 -2.85 -0.66 -7.58
N VAL A 84 -3.74 -1.62 -7.32
CA VAL A 84 -5.19 -1.40 -7.41
C VAL A 84 -5.66 -0.40 -6.34
N LEU A 85 -5.20 -0.56 -5.10
CA LEU A 85 -5.54 0.34 -3.99
C LEU A 85 -5.03 1.76 -4.25
N GLU A 86 -3.80 1.92 -4.73
CA GLU A 86 -3.23 3.21 -5.13
C GLU A 86 -4.11 3.89 -6.20
N HIS A 87 -4.60 3.13 -7.18
CA HIS A 87 -5.47 3.67 -8.22
C HIS A 87 -6.83 4.08 -7.66
N LEU A 88 -7.43 3.27 -6.79
CA LEU A 88 -8.69 3.62 -6.11
C LEU A 88 -8.55 4.85 -5.22
N LEU A 89 -7.40 5.01 -4.56
CA LEU A 89 -7.12 6.16 -3.70
C LEU A 89 -7.17 7.49 -4.47
N THR A 90 -6.87 7.48 -5.78
CA THR A 90 -6.95 8.68 -6.62
C THR A 90 -8.36 9.26 -6.78
N ARG A 91 -9.40 8.49 -6.42
CA ARG A 91 -10.80 8.94 -6.40
C ARG A 91 -11.15 9.76 -5.16
N PHE A 92 -10.33 9.67 -4.11
CA PHE A 92 -10.54 10.39 -2.87
C PHE A 92 -9.75 11.69 -2.88
N GLN A 93 -10.37 12.75 -2.36
CA GLN A 93 -9.67 14.00 -2.10
C GLN A 93 -8.92 13.90 -0.77
N PRO A 94 -7.66 14.36 -0.72
CA PRO A 94 -6.93 14.49 0.53
C PRO A 94 -7.57 15.56 1.42
N ASP A 95 -7.34 15.45 2.72
CA ASP A 95 -7.86 16.39 3.74
C ASP A 95 -9.40 16.50 3.82
N VAL A 96 -10.11 15.57 3.18
CA VAL A 96 -11.58 15.46 3.27
C VAL A 96 -11.95 14.29 4.16
N GLU A 97 -12.91 14.53 5.05
CA GLU A 97 -13.56 13.52 5.86
C GLU A 97 -14.75 12.91 5.12
N TYR A 98 -14.75 11.59 4.99
CA TYR A 98 -15.81 10.82 4.36
C TYR A 98 -16.47 9.92 5.39
N ASP A 99 -17.79 9.96 5.50
CA ASP A 99 -18.50 8.91 6.22
C ASP A 99 -18.49 7.59 5.41
N GLU A 100 -18.85 6.49 6.06
CA GLU A 100 -18.90 5.17 5.43
C GLU A 100 -19.76 5.12 4.16
N ARG A 101 -20.87 5.86 4.10
CA ARG A 101 -21.73 5.90 2.92
C ARG A 101 -21.02 6.61 1.78
N ALA A 102 -20.41 7.76 2.04
CA ALA A 102 -19.64 8.49 1.04
C ALA A 102 -18.49 7.65 0.46
N VAL A 103 -17.77 6.91 1.31
CA VAL A 103 -16.73 5.97 0.85
C VAL A 103 -17.32 4.87 -0.03
N ASN A 104 -18.43 4.28 0.40
CA ASN A 104 -19.10 3.24 -0.38
C ASN A 104 -19.56 3.76 -1.74
N ASP A 105 -20.10 4.97 -1.81
CA ASP A 105 -20.59 5.57 -3.06
C ASP A 105 -19.44 5.87 -4.04
N LEU A 106 -18.26 6.24 -3.54
CA LEU A 106 -17.05 6.41 -4.37
C LEU A 106 -16.46 5.09 -4.88
N LEU A 107 -16.59 4.01 -4.10
CA LEU A 107 -16.04 2.69 -4.43
C LEU A 107 -17.01 1.82 -5.25
N ARG A 108 -18.33 2.00 -5.12
CA ARG A 108 -19.36 1.23 -5.84
C ARG A 108 -19.15 1.17 -7.36
N PRO A 109 -18.80 2.27 -8.05
CA PRO A 109 -18.50 2.22 -9.48
C PRO A 109 -17.29 1.34 -9.82
N ALA A 110 -16.36 1.18 -8.87
CA ALA A 110 -15.21 0.31 -9.04
C ALA A 110 -15.55 -1.16 -8.77
N HIS A 111 -16.23 -1.49 -7.68
CA HIS A 111 -16.50 -2.87 -7.31
C HIS A 111 -17.68 -2.99 -6.34
N ASP A 112 -18.44 -4.07 -6.45
CA ASP A 112 -19.60 -4.33 -5.58
C ASP A 112 -19.19 -4.65 -4.13
N ASP A 113 -18.06 -5.34 -3.96
CA ASP A 113 -17.43 -5.59 -2.64
C ASP A 113 -16.65 -4.37 -2.14
N VAL A 114 -17.38 -3.31 -1.84
CA VAL A 114 -16.84 -2.07 -1.24
C VAL A 114 -16.30 -2.29 0.18
N ALA A 115 -16.83 -3.28 0.90
CA ALA A 115 -16.43 -3.59 2.26
C ALA A 115 -14.98 -4.10 2.32
N THR A 116 -14.63 -5.03 1.42
CA THR A 116 -13.25 -5.52 1.30
C THR A 116 -12.30 -4.40 0.87
N LEU A 117 -12.65 -3.61 -0.15
CA LEU A 117 -11.78 -2.51 -0.61
C LEU A 117 -11.51 -1.47 0.49
N ARG A 118 -12.57 -1.07 1.21
CA ARG A 118 -12.46 -0.12 2.32
C ARG A 118 -11.59 -0.66 3.45
N ARG A 119 -11.71 -1.95 3.78
CA ARG A 119 -10.85 -2.60 4.78
C ARG A 119 -9.40 -2.63 4.31
N GLU A 120 -9.13 -3.02 3.08
CA GLU A 120 -7.77 -3.09 2.53
C GLU A 120 -7.12 -1.70 2.46
N LEU A 121 -7.87 -0.65 2.12
CA LEU A 121 -7.36 0.74 2.15
C LEU A 121 -6.89 1.16 3.56
N VAL A 122 -7.60 0.72 4.60
CA VAL A 122 -7.23 0.97 6.00
C VAL A 122 -6.10 0.06 6.46
N ASP A 123 -6.15 -1.24 6.12
CA ASP A 123 -5.15 -2.24 6.51
C ASP A 123 -3.77 -1.92 5.90
N TYR A 124 -3.75 -1.40 4.66
CA TYR A 124 -2.53 -0.87 4.02
C TYR A 124 -2.19 0.57 4.45
N GLY A 125 -2.96 1.20 5.33
CA GLY A 125 -2.67 2.53 5.87
C GLY A 125 -2.75 3.68 4.86
N TYR A 126 -3.45 3.49 3.73
CA TYR A 126 -3.76 4.58 2.80
C TYR A 126 -4.89 5.48 3.29
N MET A 127 -5.78 4.91 4.11
CA MET A 127 -6.84 5.64 4.79
C MET A 127 -6.78 5.39 6.29
N ASP A 128 -7.07 6.43 7.06
CA ASP A 128 -7.30 6.32 8.49
C ASP A 128 -8.81 6.28 8.76
N ARG A 129 -9.21 5.47 9.73
CA ARG A 129 -10.61 5.32 10.14
C ARG A 129 -10.78 5.67 11.61
N GLN A 130 -11.50 6.74 11.91
CA GLN A 130 -11.80 7.17 13.27
C GLN A 130 -13.31 7.38 13.46
N ARG A 131 -13.92 6.67 14.41
CA ARG A 131 -15.35 6.80 14.75
C ARG A 131 -16.31 6.67 13.55
N GLY A 132 -15.94 5.86 12.55
CA GLY A 132 -16.75 5.68 11.33
C GLY A 132 -16.49 6.71 10.23
N ILE A 133 -15.61 7.68 10.49
CA ILE A 133 -15.12 8.65 9.50
C ILE A 133 -13.81 8.16 8.91
N TYR A 134 -13.69 8.31 7.61
CA TYR A 134 -12.56 7.92 6.78
C TYR A 134 -11.86 9.16 6.25
N ARG A 135 -10.54 9.15 6.26
CA ARG A 135 -9.72 10.19 5.63
C ARG A 135 -8.52 9.57 4.93
N VAL A 136 -8.06 10.19 3.86
CA VAL A 136 -6.77 9.82 3.25
C VAL A 136 -5.67 10.05 4.28
N ALA A 137 -4.76 9.09 4.43
CA ALA A 137 -3.65 9.21 5.36
C ALA A 137 -2.74 10.36 4.93
N ALA A 138 -2.46 11.29 5.84
CA ALA A 138 -1.54 12.40 5.58
C ALA A 138 -0.08 11.92 5.43
N ALA A 139 0.25 10.80 6.06
CA ALA A 139 1.53 10.12 5.94
C ALA A 139 1.32 8.62 6.12
N LEU A 140 2.14 7.82 5.44
CA LEU A 140 2.06 6.37 5.52
C LEU A 140 2.70 5.85 6.82
N PRO A 141 2.11 4.84 7.47
CA PRO A 141 2.72 4.22 8.63
C PRO A 141 4.01 3.48 8.23
N PRO A 142 4.99 3.34 9.16
CA PRO A 142 6.19 2.58 8.88
C PRO A 142 5.83 1.15 8.47
N ARG A 143 6.28 0.75 7.27
CA ARG A 143 5.96 -0.57 6.71
C ARG A 143 6.69 -1.65 7.51
N GLY A 144 5.94 -2.67 7.94
CA GLY A 144 6.55 -3.90 8.45
C GLY A 144 7.34 -4.62 7.34
N PRO A 145 8.28 -5.52 7.69
CA PRO A 145 9.17 -6.16 6.72
C PRO A 145 8.43 -6.93 5.61
N THR A 146 7.22 -7.43 5.90
CA THR A 146 6.37 -8.11 4.91
C THR A 146 5.75 -7.13 3.91
N VAL A 147 5.19 -6.02 4.38
CA VAL A 147 4.54 -5.01 3.52
C VAL A 147 5.59 -4.25 2.70
N ALA A 148 6.78 -4.01 3.26
CA ALA A 148 7.87 -3.35 2.56
C ALA A 148 8.31 -4.10 1.28
N GLN A 149 8.17 -5.42 1.24
CA GLN A 149 8.48 -6.22 0.04
C GLN A 149 7.38 -6.15 -1.03
N GLU A 150 6.17 -5.71 -0.66
CA GLU A 150 4.99 -5.67 -1.52
C GLU A 150 4.82 -4.31 -2.21
N VAL A 151 5.42 -3.28 -1.62
CA VAL A 151 5.21 -1.89 -1.95
C VAL A 151 6.41 -1.34 -2.74
N ARG A 152 6.17 -0.34 -3.60
CA ARG A 152 7.21 0.40 -4.31
C ARG A 152 8.04 1.22 -3.31
N GLY A 153 9.36 1.22 -3.43
CA GLY A 153 10.23 2.00 -2.54
C GLY A 153 9.88 3.49 -2.44
N ASP A 154 9.28 4.06 -3.49
CA ASP A 154 8.92 5.49 -3.60
C ASP A 154 7.43 5.78 -3.32
N GLU A 155 6.77 4.92 -2.55
CA GLU A 155 5.34 5.07 -2.24
C GLU A 155 5.03 6.35 -1.45
N ALA A 156 5.89 6.71 -0.48
CA ALA A 156 5.72 7.92 0.31
C ALA A 156 5.74 9.17 -0.58
N GLU A 157 6.72 9.26 -1.48
CA GLU A 157 6.81 10.34 -2.45
C GLU A 157 5.59 10.37 -3.38
N TRP A 158 5.12 9.20 -3.84
CA TRP A 158 3.90 9.12 -4.66
C TRP A 158 2.68 9.67 -3.93
N LEU A 159 2.49 9.31 -2.65
CA LEU A 159 1.36 9.79 -1.87
C LEU A 159 1.44 11.30 -1.64
N GLU A 160 2.63 11.83 -1.32
CA GLU A 160 2.83 13.27 -1.19
C GLU A 160 2.50 14.01 -2.49
N HIS A 161 2.94 13.49 -3.64
CA HIS A 161 2.58 14.05 -4.94
C HIS A 161 1.08 13.93 -5.23
N LEU A 162 0.43 12.85 -4.82
CA LEU A 162 -1.02 12.69 -4.96
C LEU A 162 -1.76 13.73 -4.13
N ILE A 163 -1.35 13.94 -2.88
CA ILE A 163 -1.92 14.93 -1.97
C ILE A 163 -1.71 16.33 -2.57
N ALA A 164 -0.47 16.69 -2.91
CA ALA A 164 -0.15 17.99 -3.50
C ALA A 164 -0.87 18.24 -4.83
N GLY A 165 -0.95 17.22 -5.69
CA GLY A 165 -1.62 17.30 -6.99
C GLY A 165 -3.14 17.38 -6.89
N ALA A 166 -3.75 16.74 -5.88
CA ALA A 166 -5.17 16.86 -5.62
C ALA A 166 -5.54 18.23 -5.03
N THR A 167 -4.71 18.80 -4.14
CA THR A 167 -4.86 20.18 -3.66
C THR A 167 -4.84 21.18 -4.83
N LYS A 168 -3.98 20.96 -5.82
CA LYS A 168 -3.93 21.80 -7.03
C LYS A 168 -5.21 21.72 -7.87
N ARG A 169 -5.76 20.52 -8.07
CA ARG A 169 -7.02 20.31 -8.84
C ARG A 169 -8.25 20.88 -8.15
N ALA A 170 -8.27 20.95 -6.82
CA ALA A 170 -9.36 21.56 -6.07
C ALA A 170 -9.43 23.09 -6.23
N PHE A 171 -8.32 23.73 -6.62
CA PHE A 171 -8.20 25.19 -6.74
C PHE A 171 -8.48 25.72 -8.15
N GLU A 172 -8.59 24.86 -9.17
CA GLU A 172 -8.80 25.23 -10.58
C GLU A 172 -10.27 25.08 -11.07
N ARG A 173 -11.25 25.01 -10.15
CA ARG A 173 -12.69 25.03 -10.46
C ARG A 173 -13.38 26.22 -9.80
#